data_AF-A0A150SAX5-F1
#
_entry.id   AF-A0A150SAX5-F1
#
_cell.length_a   1.000
_cell.length_b   1.000
_cell.length_c   1.000
_cell.angle_alpha   90.00
_cell.angle_beta   90.00
_cell.angle_gamma   90.00
#
_symmetry.space_group_name_H-M   'P 1'
#
loop_
_entity.id
_entity.type
_entity.pdbx_description
1 polymer ?
#
loop_
_entity_poly.entity_id
_entity_poly.type
_entity_poly.pdbx_seq_one_letter_code
_entity_poly.pdbx_strand_id
1 'polypeptide(L)'
;MAVVSLFQLGIIRRLPDPPLPGFDSGKVTSSDIAFGLTMPDAPLALTSFAANLALAGWGGAERARDTPWIPAAAAAKAAFEAAVSGWLLVQMRRRERAWCAYCLVAMAANMAVFALSLPEGWTALGKARARS
;
A
#
# COMPACT_ATOMS: atom_id res chain seq x y z
N MET A 1 0.35 7.31 -5.87
CA MET A 1 -1.08 6.95 -5.95
C MET A 1 -1.95 8.13 -6.38
N ALA A 2 -1.80 9.34 -5.82
CA ALA A 2 -2.64 10.50 -6.17
C ALA A 2 -2.81 10.76 -7.69
N VAL A 3 -1.73 10.76 -8.47
CA VAL A 3 -1.80 10.94 -9.94
C VAL A 3 -2.57 9.81 -10.63
N VAL A 4 -2.38 8.57 -10.17
CA VAL A 4 -3.12 7.39 -10.67
C VAL A 4 -4.61 7.48 -10.30
N SER A 5 -4.92 7.97 -9.10
CA SER A 5 -6.29 8.24 -8.66
C SER A 5 -6.97 9.26 -9.58
N LEU A 6 -6.29 10.35 -9.95
CA LEU A 6 -6.81 11.34 -10.90
C LEU A 6 -7.11 10.70 -12.26
N PHE A 7 -6.29 9.75 -12.70
CA PHE A 7 -6.50 9.05 -13.97
C PHE A 7 -7.70 8.10 -13.91
N GLN A 8 -7.80 7.28 -12.87
CA GLN A 8 -8.93 6.35 -12.70
C GLN A 8 -10.26 7.07 -12.46
N LEU A 9 -10.22 8.26 -11.85
CA LEU A 9 -11.38 9.14 -11.71
C LEU A 9 -11.71 9.91 -13.00
N GLY A 10 -10.92 9.75 -14.08
CA GLY A 10 -11.14 10.39 -15.37
C GLY A 10 -10.79 11.88 -15.43
N ILE A 11 -10.15 12.43 -14.39
CA ILE A 11 -9.72 13.83 -14.34
C ILE A 11 -8.57 14.08 -15.32
N ILE A 12 -7.65 13.13 -15.44
CA ILE A 12 -6.55 13.16 -16.41
C ILE A 12 -6.65 11.98 -17.39
N ARG A 13 -6.28 12.20 -18.66
CA ARG A 13 -6.41 11.20 -19.73
C ARG A 13 -5.15 10.39 -20.01
N ARG A 14 -3.99 10.81 -19.50
CA ARG A 14 -2.71 10.12 -19.67
C ARG A 14 -1.88 10.22 -18.39
N LEU A 15 -1.19 9.15 -18.05
CA LEU A 15 -0.16 9.18 -17.02
C LEU A 15 1.16 9.66 -17.63
N PRO A 16 1.94 10.47 -16.90
CA PRO A 16 3.34 10.69 -17.25
C PRO A 16 4.11 9.39 -16.98
N ASP A 17 4.35 8.60 -18.02
CA ASP A 17 5.12 7.36 -17.92
C ASP A 17 6.59 7.59 -18.31
N PRO A 18 7.55 6.90 -17.65
CA PRO A 18 8.94 6.95 -18.05
C PRO A 18 9.10 6.40 -19.47
N PRO A 19 9.95 7.01 -20.33
CA PRO A 19 10.13 6.61 -21.72
C PRO A 19 11.01 5.35 -21.83
N LEU A 20 10.54 4.24 -21.24
CA LEU A 20 11.22 2.95 -21.21
C LEU A 20 10.34 1.89 -21.88
N PRO A 21 10.92 0.99 -22.70
CA PRO A 21 10.15 -0.06 -23.37
C PRO A 21 9.50 -1.00 -22.35
N GLY A 22 8.20 -1.21 -22.48
CA GLY A 22 7.40 -2.07 -21.58
C GLY A 22 6.81 -1.36 -20.35
N PHE A 23 7.05 -0.06 -20.18
CA PHE A 23 6.34 0.76 -19.19
C PHE A 23 5.11 1.40 -19.83
N ASP A 24 3.93 0.97 -19.37
CA ASP A 24 2.64 1.51 -19.77
C ASP A 24 1.73 1.46 -18.54
N SER A 25 1.84 2.50 -17.70
CA SER A 25 1.01 2.56 -16.49
C SER A 25 -0.45 2.80 -16.87
N GLY A 26 -0.72 3.48 -17.99
CA GLY A 26 -2.07 3.66 -18.52
C GLY A 26 -2.79 2.34 -18.72
N LYS A 27 -2.20 1.42 -19.49
CA LYS A 27 -2.75 0.08 -19.75
C LYS A 27 -3.01 -0.71 -18.47
N VAL A 28 -2.05 -0.68 -17.54
CA VAL A 28 -2.13 -1.43 -16.28
C VAL A 28 -3.23 -0.86 -15.37
N THR A 29 -3.29 0.46 -15.24
CA THR A 29 -4.22 1.15 -14.33
C THR A 29 -5.64 1.27 -14.88
N SER A 30 -5.83 0.99 -16.16
CA SER A 30 -7.14 0.83 -16.80
C SER A 30 -7.59 -0.63 -16.93
N SER A 31 -6.83 -1.60 -16.42
CA SER A 31 -7.18 -3.03 -16.52
C SER A 31 -8.32 -3.41 -15.56
N ASP A 32 -9.03 -4.50 -15.86
CA ASP A 32 -10.09 -5.04 -14.99
C ASP A 32 -9.60 -5.35 -13.57
N ILE A 33 -8.31 -5.68 -13.43
CA ILE A 33 -7.65 -5.97 -12.14
C ILE A 33 -7.53 -4.71 -11.30
N ALA A 34 -7.33 -3.54 -11.93
CA ALA A 34 -7.27 -2.25 -11.27
C ALA A 34 -8.64 -1.74 -10.81
N PHE A 35 -9.73 -2.32 -11.33
CA PHE A 35 -11.12 -2.06 -10.92
C PHE A 35 -11.71 -3.27 -10.17
N GLY A 36 -11.01 -3.75 -9.14
CA GLY A 36 -11.51 -4.80 -8.27
C GLY A 36 -12.89 -4.43 -7.69
N LEU A 37 -13.90 -5.26 -7.95
CA LEU A 37 -15.30 -5.00 -7.56
C LEU A 37 -15.86 -3.67 -8.09
N THR A 38 -15.45 -3.23 -9.30
CA THR A 38 -15.80 -1.94 -9.94
C THR A 38 -15.26 -0.70 -9.21
N MET A 39 -14.48 -0.90 -8.15
CA MET A 39 -13.92 0.19 -7.35
C MET A 39 -12.47 0.45 -7.79
N PRO A 40 -12.08 1.71 -8.04
CA PRO A 40 -10.73 2.04 -8.48
C PRO A 40 -9.73 1.76 -7.35
N ASP A 41 -8.69 0.98 -7.64
CA ASP A 41 -7.68 0.55 -6.66
C ASP A 41 -6.79 1.71 -6.15
N ALA A 42 -6.49 2.71 -6.98
CA ALA A 42 -5.57 3.77 -6.61
C ALA A 42 -6.14 4.74 -5.55
N PRO A 43 -7.42 5.18 -5.61
CA PRO A 43 -8.07 5.89 -4.52
C PRO A 43 -8.11 5.09 -3.22
N LEU A 44 -8.38 3.77 -3.29
CA LEU A 44 -8.34 2.91 -2.10
C LEU A 44 -6.93 2.83 -1.51
N ALA A 45 -5.92 2.66 -2.35
CA ALA A 45 -4.53 2.67 -1.91
C ALA A 45 -4.17 4.02 -1.28
N LEU A 46 -4.60 5.14 -1.87
CA LEU A 46 -4.34 6.48 -1.35
C LEU A 46 -4.95 6.70 0.04
N THR A 47 -6.22 6.31 0.25
CA THR A 47 -6.86 6.40 1.56
C THR A 47 -6.21 5.46 2.57
N SER A 48 -5.77 4.28 2.14
CA SER A 48 -5.04 3.34 2.99
C SER A 48 -3.70 3.90 3.47
N PHE A 49 -2.94 4.55 2.57
CA PHE A 49 -1.71 5.25 2.92
C PHE A 49 -1.96 6.44 3.87
N ALA A 50 -3.05 7.19 3.67
CA ALA A 50 -3.44 8.27 4.57
C ALA A 50 -3.77 7.74 5.98
N ALA A 51 -4.41 6.57 6.07
CA ALA A 51 -4.65 5.91 7.35
C ALA A 51 -3.35 5.49 8.06
N ASN A 52 -2.31 5.09 7.32
CA ASN A 52 -0.99 4.81 7.92
C ASN A 52 -0.38 6.06 8.56
N LEU A 53 -0.54 7.25 7.97
CA LEU A 53 -0.10 8.51 8.58
C LEU A 53 -0.84 8.80 9.89
N ALA A 54 -2.16 8.58 9.93
CA ALA A 54 -2.94 8.76 11.15
C ALA A 54 -2.50 7.78 12.26
N LEU A 55 -2.29 6.50 11.91
CA LEU A 55 -1.79 5.49 12.85
C LEU A 55 -0.36 5.82 13.32
N ALA A 56 0.51 6.29 12.42
CA ALA A 56 1.85 6.76 12.76
C ALA A 56 1.84 8.06 13.58
N GLY A 57 0.76 8.85 13.55
CA GLY A 57 0.54 10.01 14.43
C GLY A 57 -0.05 9.69 15.80
N TRP A 58 -0.75 8.55 15.93
CA TRP A 58 -1.53 8.21 17.12
C TRP A 58 -0.73 7.44 18.18
N GLY A 59 -0.49 8.03 19.36
CA GLY A 59 -0.06 7.30 20.59
C GLY A 59 1.20 7.81 21.32
N GLY A 60 1.81 8.94 20.92
CA GLY A 60 2.99 9.50 21.63
C GLY A 60 4.30 8.73 21.38
N ALA A 61 5.37 8.97 22.17
CA ALA A 61 6.66 8.29 22.00
C ALA A 61 6.70 6.86 22.59
N GLU A 62 5.81 6.54 23.54
CA GLU A 62 5.78 5.27 24.30
C GLU A 62 4.56 4.40 23.94
N ARG A 63 4.12 4.42 22.67
CA ARG A 63 2.92 3.72 22.18
C ARG A 63 2.94 2.22 22.45
N ALA A 64 4.13 1.63 22.37
CA ALA A 64 4.38 0.22 22.63
C ALA A 64 4.28 -0.16 24.12
N ARG A 65 4.16 0.82 25.03
CA ARG A 65 3.88 0.61 26.45
C ARG A 65 2.44 0.96 26.82
N ASP A 66 1.94 2.12 26.38
CA ASP A 66 0.63 2.62 26.82
C ASP A 66 -0.54 2.06 26.02
N THR A 67 -0.35 1.79 24.73
CA THR A 67 -1.41 1.34 23.82
C THR A 67 -0.92 0.25 22.84
N PRO A 68 -0.54 -0.95 23.32
CA PRO A 68 0.11 -1.99 22.50
C PRO A 68 -0.77 -2.55 21.38
N TRP A 69 -2.08 -2.35 21.43
CA TRP A 69 -3.01 -2.75 20.37
C TRP A 69 -2.85 -1.90 19.09
N ILE A 70 -2.44 -0.63 19.20
CA ILE A 70 -2.22 0.27 18.05
C ILE A 70 -1.04 -0.19 17.17
N PRO A 71 0.19 -0.39 17.71
CA PRO A 71 1.31 -0.87 16.89
C PRO A 71 1.08 -2.30 16.37
N ALA A 72 0.35 -3.16 17.10
CA ALA A 72 -0.04 -4.47 16.58
C ALA A 72 -0.99 -4.36 15.38
N ALA A 73 -2.02 -3.51 15.46
CA ALA A 73 -2.95 -3.26 14.36
C ALA A 73 -2.25 -2.60 13.15
N ALA A 74 -1.34 -1.65 13.39
CA ALA A 74 -0.55 -1.01 12.35
C ALA A 74 0.36 -2.01 11.62
N ALA A 75 1.07 -2.87 12.37
CA ALA A 75 1.91 -3.92 11.79
C ALA A 75 1.08 -4.94 10.98
N ALA A 76 -0.08 -5.36 11.49
CA ALA A 76 -0.98 -6.27 10.78
C ALA A 76 -1.53 -5.64 9.48
N LYS A 77 -1.94 -4.37 9.53
CA LYS A 77 -2.37 -3.61 8.35
C LYS A 77 -1.25 -3.50 7.33
N ALA A 78 -0.03 -3.12 7.74
CA ALA A 78 1.11 -3.00 6.84
C ALA A 78 1.48 -4.35 6.20
N ALA A 79 1.36 -5.46 6.93
CA ALA A 79 1.56 -6.81 6.40
C ALA A 79 0.54 -7.14 5.30
N PHE A 80 -0.73 -6.79 5.55
CA PHE A 80 -1.80 -6.99 4.57
C PHE A 80 -1.58 -6.15 3.31
N GLU A 81 -1.23 -4.88 3.45
CA GLU A 81 -0.94 -3.98 2.32
C GLU A 81 0.26 -4.47 1.49
N ALA A 82 1.31 -4.96 2.15
CA ALA A 82 2.45 -5.60 1.50
C ALA A 82 2.05 -6.84 0.70
N ALA A 83 1.23 -7.72 1.28
CA ALA A 83 0.76 -8.94 0.60
C ALA A 83 -0.11 -8.62 -0.63
N VAL A 84 -1.08 -7.71 -0.48
CA VAL A 84 -1.97 -7.30 -1.57
C VAL A 84 -1.19 -6.63 -2.70
N SER A 85 -0.27 -5.72 -2.38
CA SER A 85 0.56 -5.04 -3.39
C SER A 85 1.52 -6.00 -4.12
N GLY A 86 2.09 -6.98 -3.41
CA GLY A 86 2.88 -8.04 -4.03
C GLY A 86 2.07 -8.91 -4.97
N TRP A 87 0.84 -9.29 -4.58
CA TRP A 87 -0.06 -10.06 -5.43
C TRP A 87 -0.47 -9.30 -6.70
N LEU A 88 -0.80 -8.01 -6.58
CA LEU A 88 -1.07 -7.14 -7.72
C LEU A 88 0.15 -7.06 -8.65
N LEU A 89 1.37 -6.94 -8.12
CA LEU A 89 2.58 -6.95 -8.95
C LEU A 89 2.72 -8.22 -9.80
N VAL A 90 2.48 -9.38 -9.20
CA VAL A 90 2.52 -10.66 -9.92
C VAL A 90 1.44 -10.70 -11.00
N GLN A 91 0.25 -10.18 -10.73
CA GLN A 91 -0.83 -10.11 -11.72
C GLN A 91 -0.51 -9.17 -12.88
N MET A 92 0.00 -7.96 -12.61
CA MET A 92 0.43 -7.02 -13.65
C MET A 92 1.46 -7.66 -14.58
N ARG A 93 2.42 -8.39 -14.01
CA ARG A 93 3.45 -9.10 -14.79
C ARG A 93 2.89 -10.25 -15.62
N ARG A 94 1.98 -11.07 -15.06
CA ARG A 94 1.46 -12.27 -15.74
C ARG A 94 0.35 -11.98 -16.75
N ARG A 95 -0.57 -11.07 -16.45
CA ARG A 95 -1.75 -10.77 -17.30
C ARG A 95 -1.46 -9.64 -18.27
N GLU A 96 -1.00 -8.49 -17.78
CA GLU A 96 -0.89 -7.29 -18.62
C GLU A 96 0.43 -7.18 -19.39
N ARG A 97 1.47 -7.91 -18.94
CA ARG A 97 2.83 -7.87 -19.50
C ARG A 97 3.42 -6.46 -19.65
N ALA A 98 2.91 -5.53 -18.86
CA ALA A 98 3.34 -4.13 -18.81
C ALA A 98 3.72 -3.77 -17.38
N TRP A 99 4.65 -2.82 -17.25
CA TRP A 99 5.12 -2.31 -15.98
C TRP A 99 4.48 -0.96 -15.69
N CYS A 100 4.03 -0.78 -14.45
CA CYS A 100 3.51 0.47 -13.94
C CYS A 100 4.54 1.07 -12.96
N ALA A 101 5.17 2.18 -13.33
CA ALA A 101 6.18 2.82 -12.50
C ALA A 101 5.60 3.27 -11.15
N TYR A 102 4.39 3.84 -11.17
CA TYR A 102 3.68 4.28 -9.97
C TYR A 102 3.34 3.13 -9.02
N CYS A 103 3.02 1.96 -9.57
CA CYS A 103 2.65 0.78 -8.81
C CYS A 103 3.88 0.15 -8.15
N LEU A 104 5.03 0.15 -8.84
CA LEU A 104 6.31 -0.25 -8.26
C LEU A 104 6.71 0.65 -7.09
N VAL A 105 6.56 1.97 -7.23
CA VAL A 105 6.82 2.92 -6.14
C VAL A 105 5.88 2.69 -4.96
N ALA A 106 4.59 2.44 -5.20
CA ALA A 106 3.65 2.12 -4.13
C ALA A 106 3.97 0.81 -3.41
N MET A 107 4.36 -0.23 -4.15
CA MET A 107 4.79 -1.49 -3.54
C MET A 107 6.04 -1.28 -2.67
N ALA A 108 7.04 -0.53 -3.16
CA ALA A 108 8.23 -0.20 -2.40
C ALA A 108 7.88 0.56 -1.11
N ALA A 109 6.95 1.52 -1.18
CA ALA A 109 6.47 2.25 -0.01
C ALA A 109 5.77 1.33 1.00
N ASN A 110 4.87 0.44 0.56
CA ASN A 110 4.21 -0.54 1.44
C ASN A 110 5.24 -1.47 2.12
N MET A 111 6.26 -1.91 1.38
CA MET A 111 7.32 -2.74 1.95
C MET A 111 8.16 -1.98 2.98
N ALA A 112 8.47 -0.70 2.72
CA ALA A 112 9.16 0.14 3.69
C ALA A 112 8.33 0.35 4.96
N VAL A 113 7.03 0.65 4.82
CA VAL A 113 6.11 0.81 5.97
C VAL A 113 6.03 -0.48 6.77
N PHE A 114 5.92 -1.63 6.11
CA PHE A 114 5.92 -2.93 6.78
C PHE A 114 7.23 -3.20 7.53
N ALA A 115 8.39 -2.97 6.89
CA ALA A 115 9.70 -3.16 7.51
C ALA A 115 9.90 -2.27 8.75
N LEU A 116 9.44 -1.02 8.69
CA LEU A 116 9.51 -0.06 9.81
C LEU A 116 8.54 -0.43 10.94
N SER A 117 7.34 -0.92 10.61
CA SER A 117 6.32 -1.29 11.61
C SER A 117 6.58 -2.63 12.30
N LEU A 118 7.46 -3.46 11.72
CA LEU A 118 7.80 -4.81 12.19
C LEU A 118 8.41 -4.83 13.61
N PRO A 119 9.49 -4.10 13.94
CA PRO A 119 10.09 -4.14 15.28
C PRO A 119 9.13 -3.67 16.38
N GLU A 120 8.30 -2.66 16.09
CA GLU A 120 7.30 -2.13 17.01
C GLU A 120 6.16 -3.13 17.24
N GLY A 121 5.66 -3.75 16.16
CA GLY A 121 4.65 -4.79 16.20
C GLY A 121 5.12 -6.03 16.96
N TRP A 122 6.36 -6.48 16.75
CA TRP A 122 6.94 -7.62 17.47
C TRP A 122 7.08 -7.37 18.97
N THR A 123 7.52 -6.16 19.35
CA THR A 123 7.64 -5.77 20.76
C THR A 123 6.26 -5.70 21.42
N ALA A 124 5.25 -5.19 20.72
CA ALA A 124 3.87 -5.14 21.20
C ALA A 124 3.24 -6.53 21.33
N LEU A 125 3.43 -7.41 20.33
CA LEU A 125 2.95 -8.79 20.36
C LEU A 125 3.60 -9.62 21.47
N GLY A 126 4.90 -9.43 21.71
CA GLY A 126 5.61 -10.07 22.82
C GLY A 126 5.05 -9.69 24.19
N LYS A 127 4.74 -8.40 24.41
CA LYS A 127 4.11 -7.92 25.65
C LYS A 127 2.65 -8.36 25.79
N ALA A 128 1.90 -8.40 24.69
CA ALA A 128 0.51 -8.88 24.70
C ALA A 128 0.45 -10.38 25.05
N ARG A 129 1.39 -11.18 24.53
CA ARG A 129 1.52 -12.61 24.85
C ARG A 129 1.99 -12.88 26.28
N ALA A 130 2.74 -11.96 26.89
CA ALA A 130 3.16 -12.06 28.30
C ALA A 130 2.09 -11.62 29.30
N ARG A 131 0.98 -11.01 28.84
CA ARG A 131 -0.17 -10.58 29.66
C ARG A 131 -1.35 -11.56 29.64
N SER A 132 -1.26 -12.65 28.86
CA SER A 132 -2.23 -13.76 28.79
C SER A 132 -1.68 -14.98 29.51
#